data_AF-A0A7S1JUQ8-F1
#
_entry.id   AF-A0A7S1JUQ8-F1
#
_cell.length_a   1.000
_cell.length_b   1.000
_cell.length_c   1.000
_cell.angle_alpha   90.00
_cell.angle_beta   90.00
_cell.angle_gamma   90.00
#
_symmetry.space_group_name_H-M   'P 1'
#
loop_
_entity.id
_entity.type
_entity.pdbx_description
1 polymer ?
#
loop_
_entity_poly.entity_id
_entity_poly.type
_entity_poly.pdbx_seq_one_letter_code
_entity_poly.pdbx_strand_id
1 'polypeptide(L)'
;MEQLEQANKKFDILEGKMHKLNDEGGYCACLEGLPEALWLSDDHRIGIGGHLGFPSSIESLSCVSTYFHHLTTNSSMHPIAHISMPPREKVAKTWHGRLLECRELKVDHRPTVALVRLLEAVAPSFRRVDLRGYA
;
A
#
# COMPACT_ATOMS: atom_id res chain seq x y z
N MET A 1 27.33 -36.93 -32.74
CA MET A 1 27.04 -37.49 -31.39
C MET A 1 27.48 -36.53 -30.29
N GLU A 2 28.68 -35.94 -30.37
CA GLU A 2 29.20 -34.96 -29.39
C GLU A 2 28.30 -33.76 -29.06
N GLN A 3 27.61 -33.18 -30.05
CA GLN A 3 26.73 -32.02 -29.80
C GLN A 3 25.52 -32.37 -28.94
N LEU A 4 25.00 -33.60 -29.06
CA LEU A 4 23.89 -34.08 -28.25
C LEU A 4 24.33 -34.37 -26.81
N GLU A 5 25.52 -34.91 -26.62
CA GLU A 5 26.11 -35.11 -25.30
C GLU A 5 26.43 -33.78 -24.60
N GLN A 6 26.92 -32.78 -25.34
CA GLN A 6 27.11 -31.44 -24.79
C GLN A 6 25.79 -30.76 -24.42
N ALA A 7 24.73 -30.98 -25.20
CA ALA A 7 23.40 -30.46 -24.88
C ALA A 7 22.86 -31.12 -23.60
N ASN A 8 22.96 -32.44 -23.47
CA ASN A 8 22.53 -33.16 -22.27
C ASN A 8 23.31 -32.72 -21.02
N LYS A 9 24.64 -32.55 -21.11
CA LYS A 9 25.44 -32.02 -19.99
C LYS A 9 24.99 -30.61 -19.57
N LYS A 10 24.56 -29.76 -20.51
CA LYS A 10 24.02 -28.44 -20.17
C LYS A 10 22.65 -28.55 -19.49
N PHE A 11 21.81 -29.50 -19.90
CA PHE A 11 20.54 -29.77 -19.23
C PHE A 11 20.75 -30.32 -17.82
N ASP A 12 21.69 -31.24 -17.61
CA ASP A 12 22.01 -31.76 -16.27
C ASP A 12 22.50 -30.65 -15.33
N ILE A 13 23.32 -29.73 -15.85
CA ILE A 13 23.77 -28.55 -15.08
C ILE A 13 22.60 -27.62 -14.75
N LEU A 14 21.66 -27.41 -15.68
CA LEU A 14 20.48 -26.58 -15.46
C LEU A 14 19.52 -27.21 -14.46
N GLU A 15 19.30 -28.51 -14.56
CA GLU A 15 18.45 -29.28 -13.64
C GLU A 15 19.07 -29.30 -12.23
N GLY A 16 20.38 -29.49 -12.12
CA GLY A 16 21.09 -29.38 -10.84
C GLY A 16 21.02 -27.97 -10.23
N LYS A 17 21.08 -26.92 -11.06
CA LYS A 17 20.89 -25.53 -10.59
C LYS A 17 19.45 -25.26 -10.17
N MET A 18 18.46 -25.79 -10.90
CA MET A 18 17.05 -25.68 -10.56
C MET A 18 16.74 -26.38 -9.24
N HIS A 19 17.24 -27.60 -9.05
CA HIS A 19 17.11 -28.31 -7.79
C HIS A 19 17.76 -27.55 -6.64
N LYS A 20 18.96 -27.00 -6.85
CA LYS A 20 19.64 -26.17 -5.84
C LYS A 20 18.84 -24.91 -5.46
N LEU A 21 18.21 -24.24 -6.43
CA LEU A 21 17.32 -23.11 -6.19
C LEU A 21 16.02 -23.50 -5.46
N ASN A 22 15.60 -24.75 -5.56
CA ASN A 22 14.40 -25.28 -4.91
C ASN A 22 14.70 -25.84 -3.51
N ASP A 23 15.90 -26.39 -3.30
CA ASP A 23 16.40 -26.97 -2.04
C ASP A 23 17.04 -25.93 -1.10
N GLU A 24 17.56 -24.81 -1.63
CA GLU A 24 17.84 -23.60 -0.85
C GLU A 24 16.49 -23.01 -0.42
N GLY A 25 15.94 -23.65 0.63
CA GLY A 25 14.64 -23.47 1.26
C GLY A 25 13.88 -22.29 0.68
N GLY A 26 12.90 -22.62 -0.16
CA GLY A 26 12.11 -21.67 -0.93
C GLY A 26 11.99 -20.37 -0.18
N TYR A 27 12.43 -19.28 -0.82
CA TYR A 27 12.23 -17.93 -0.33
C TYR A 27 10.76 -17.81 0.06
N CYS A 28 10.45 -18.13 1.31
CA CYS A 28 9.33 -17.59 1.99
C CYS A 28 9.76 -16.14 2.02
N ALA A 29 9.36 -15.38 1.00
CA ALA A 29 9.31 -13.94 1.08
C ALA A 29 8.30 -13.68 2.18
N CYS A 30 8.73 -13.93 3.43
CA CYS A 30 7.99 -13.63 4.62
C CYS A 30 7.70 -12.16 4.47
N LEU A 31 6.42 -11.82 4.41
CA LEU A 31 6.00 -10.44 4.29
C LEU A 31 6.64 -9.59 5.42
N GLU A 32 6.92 -10.20 6.57
CA GLU A 32 7.69 -9.60 7.69
C GLU A 32 9.14 -9.22 7.34
N GLY A 33 9.75 -9.90 6.37
CA GLY A 33 11.12 -9.63 5.90
C GLY A 33 11.22 -8.48 4.91
N LEU A 34 10.08 -7.91 4.46
CA LEU A 34 10.09 -6.72 3.61
C LEU A 34 10.42 -5.47 4.44
N PRO A 35 11.28 -4.56 3.95
CA PRO A 35 11.54 -3.30 4.62
C PRO A 35 10.27 -2.51 4.92
N GLU A 36 10.16 -1.94 6.12
CA GLU A 36 9.04 -1.10 6.55
C GLU A 36 8.74 0.03 5.55
N ALA A 37 9.78 0.63 4.96
CA ALA A 37 9.65 1.68 3.95
C ALA A 37 8.91 1.26 2.66
N LEU A 38 8.82 -0.05 2.35
CA LEU A 38 8.00 -0.53 1.23
C LEU A 38 6.51 -0.58 1.58
N TRP A 39 6.19 -0.75 2.86
CA TRP A 39 4.84 -0.85 3.37
C TRP A 39 4.20 0.53 3.51
N LEU A 40 4.95 1.49 4.04
CA LEU A 40 4.48 2.82 4.39
C LEU A 40 4.44 3.78 3.19
N SER A 41 3.41 4.62 3.14
CA SER A 41 3.35 5.76 2.22
C SER A 41 4.15 6.94 2.76
N ASP A 42 4.76 7.70 1.85
CA ASP A 42 5.45 8.96 2.15
C ASP A 42 4.96 10.10 1.23
N ASP A 43 5.67 11.23 1.21
CA ASP A 43 5.32 12.38 0.38
C ASP A 43 5.55 12.17 -1.13
N HIS A 44 6.26 11.12 -1.52
CA HIS A 44 6.67 10.85 -2.89
C HIS A 44 6.09 9.56 -3.46
N ARG A 45 5.67 8.62 -2.62
CA ARG A 45 5.27 7.26 -3.00
C ARG A 45 4.12 6.75 -2.13
N ILE A 46 3.24 5.98 -2.74
CA ILE A 46 2.24 5.19 -2.03
C ILE A 46 2.87 3.84 -1.69
N GLY A 47 2.98 3.53 -0.41
CA GLY A 47 3.46 2.23 0.05
C GLY A 47 2.45 1.12 -0.23
N ILE A 48 2.89 -0.14 -0.12
CA ILE A 48 2.03 -1.32 -0.36
C ILE A 48 0.75 -1.25 0.49
N GLY A 49 0.85 -0.75 1.72
CA GLY A 49 -0.29 -0.55 2.61
C GLY A 49 -1.36 0.40 2.06
N GLY A 50 -0.92 1.53 1.50
CA GLY A 50 -1.80 2.53 0.91
C GLY A 50 -2.44 2.07 -0.41
N HIS A 51 -1.75 1.25 -1.21
CA HIS A 51 -2.28 0.76 -2.49
C HIS A 51 -3.37 -0.30 -2.34
N LEU A 52 -3.23 -1.19 -1.36
CA LEU A 52 -4.16 -2.29 -1.18
C LEU A 52 -5.35 -1.94 -0.27
N GLY A 53 -5.40 -0.72 0.29
CA GLY A 53 -6.36 -0.41 1.37
C GLY A 53 -6.09 -1.31 2.59
N PHE A 54 -4.82 -1.61 2.82
CA PHE A 54 -4.34 -2.83 3.43
C PHE A 54 -4.58 -3.03 4.94
N PRO A 55 -4.95 -2.03 5.78
CA PRO A 55 -5.19 -2.31 7.19
C PRO A 55 -6.13 -3.49 7.37
N SER A 56 -7.28 -3.51 6.69
CA SER A 56 -8.26 -4.60 6.77
C SER A 56 -7.74 -5.94 6.23
N SER A 57 -6.80 -5.91 5.28
CA SER A 57 -6.27 -7.12 4.62
C SER A 57 -5.22 -7.86 5.45
N ILE A 58 -4.48 -7.15 6.31
CA ILE A 58 -3.47 -7.72 7.22
C ILE A 58 -3.78 -7.54 8.70
N GLU A 59 -4.94 -6.98 9.04
CA GLU A 59 -5.43 -6.92 10.42
C GLU A 59 -5.51 -8.31 11.04
N SER A 60 -5.85 -9.32 10.24
CA SER A 60 -5.83 -10.73 10.66
C SER A 60 -4.44 -11.23 11.06
N LEU A 61 -3.37 -10.63 10.53
CA LEU A 61 -1.98 -10.96 10.91
C LEU A 61 -1.52 -10.20 12.16
N SER A 62 -2.20 -9.11 12.52
CA SER A 62 -1.84 -8.30 13.69
C SER A 62 -2.00 -9.05 15.02
N CYS A 63 -2.85 -10.08 15.09
CA CYS A 63 -3.04 -10.86 16.30
C CYS A 63 -1.95 -11.93 16.54
N VAL A 64 -1.19 -12.28 15.49
CA VAL A 64 -0.14 -13.31 15.55
C VAL A 64 1.26 -12.75 15.30
N SER A 65 1.38 -11.51 14.85
CA SER A 65 2.65 -10.86 14.54
C SER A 65 2.68 -9.42 15.08
N THR A 66 3.63 -9.17 15.97
CA THR A 66 3.87 -7.82 16.51
C THR A 66 4.33 -6.84 15.42
N TYR A 67 5.05 -7.33 14.41
CA TYR A 67 5.45 -6.53 13.25
C TYR A 67 4.23 -6.02 12.48
N PHE A 68 3.29 -6.90 12.11
CA PHE A 68 2.08 -6.47 11.41
C PHE A 68 1.16 -5.64 12.30
N HIS A 69 1.12 -5.89 13.62
CA HIS A 69 0.40 -5.03 14.56
C HIS A 69 0.96 -3.59 14.58
N HIS A 70 2.28 -3.45 14.57
CA HIS A 70 2.92 -2.14 14.49
C HIS A 70 2.62 -1.46 13.15
N LEU A 71 2.65 -2.20 12.04
CA LEU A 71 2.28 -1.67 10.73
C LEU A 71 0.83 -1.18 10.70
N THR A 72 -0.15 -1.99 11.12
CA THR A 72 -1.58 -1.63 11.01
C THR A 72 -1.98 -0.44 11.89
N THR A 73 -1.19 -0.11 12.92
CA THR A 73 -1.41 1.06 13.77
C THR A 73 -0.72 2.33 13.24
N ASN A 74 0.19 2.19 12.27
CA ASN A 74 0.92 3.30 11.65
C ASN A 74 0.02 4.04 10.64
N SER A 75 -0.12 5.37 10.78
CA SER A 75 -0.98 6.17 9.89
C SER A 75 -0.52 6.11 8.42
N SER A 76 0.77 5.96 8.16
CA SER A 76 1.34 5.83 6.81
C SER A 76 1.00 4.51 6.13
N MET A 77 0.45 3.52 6.83
CA MET A 77 -0.13 2.31 6.23
C MET A 77 -1.53 2.54 5.66
N HIS A 78 -2.22 3.60 6.07
CA HIS A 78 -3.55 3.91 5.57
C HIS A 78 -3.46 4.67 4.25
N PRO A 79 -4.45 4.49 3.35
CA PRO A 79 -4.53 5.30 2.14
C PRO A 79 -4.51 6.80 2.46
N ILE A 80 -3.69 7.53 1.73
CA ILE A 80 -3.67 9.00 1.76
C ILE A 80 -4.57 9.49 0.64
N ALA A 81 -5.59 10.26 0.99
CA ALA A 81 -6.43 10.91 0.00
C ALA A 81 -5.77 12.20 -0.48
N HIS A 82 -5.63 12.37 -1.79
CA HIS A 82 -5.13 13.60 -2.38
C HIS A 82 -6.19 14.20 -3.30
N ILE A 83 -6.73 15.36 -2.92
CA ILE A 83 -7.73 16.10 -3.68
C ILE A 83 -7.04 17.31 -4.30
N SER A 84 -6.66 17.18 -5.57
CA SER A 84 -6.02 18.25 -6.35
C SER A 84 -7.01 19.20 -7.02
N MET A 85 -8.27 18.81 -7.13
CA MET A 85 -9.32 19.57 -7.81
C MET A 85 -10.60 19.61 -6.97
N PRO A 86 -11.35 20.74 -6.96
CA PRO A 86 -12.59 20.83 -6.20
C PRO A 86 -13.60 19.74 -6.57
N PRO A 87 -14.15 19.01 -5.59
CA PRO A 87 -15.17 18.01 -5.87
C PRO A 87 -16.47 18.68 -6.31
N ARG A 88 -17.12 18.10 -7.33
CA ARG A 88 -18.52 18.40 -7.65
C ARG A 88 -19.42 17.71 -6.60
N GLU A 89 -20.55 18.31 -6.22
CA GLU A 89 -21.42 17.75 -5.16
C GLU A 89 -21.82 16.28 -5.38
N LYS A 90 -22.10 15.88 -6.63
CA LYS A 90 -22.45 14.48 -6.97
C LYS A 90 -21.30 13.51 -6.71
N VAL A 91 -20.05 13.96 -6.89
CA VAL A 91 -18.84 13.17 -6.71
C VAL A 91 -18.42 13.13 -5.23
N ALA A 92 -18.63 14.20 -4.48
CA ALA A 92 -18.35 14.22 -3.04
C ALA A 92 -19.10 13.11 -2.29
N LYS A 93 -20.36 12.83 -2.66
CA LYS A 93 -21.16 11.75 -2.06
C LYS A 93 -20.56 10.36 -2.29
N THR A 94 -19.98 10.10 -3.45
CA THR A 94 -19.35 8.80 -3.74
C THR A 94 -17.98 8.66 -3.06
N TRP A 95 -17.32 9.77 -2.74
CA TRP A 95 -16.04 9.77 -2.04
C TRP A 95 -16.16 9.47 -0.55
N HIS A 96 -17.31 9.78 0.08
CA HIS A 96 -17.54 9.59 1.51
C HIS A 96 -17.06 8.22 2.02
N GLY A 97 -17.54 7.11 1.42
CA GLY A 97 -17.17 5.76 1.86
C GLY A 97 -15.67 5.47 1.78
N ARG A 98 -14.99 5.92 0.72
CA ARG A 98 -13.55 5.71 0.53
C ARG A 98 -12.70 6.58 1.47
N LEU A 99 -13.17 7.78 1.76
CA LEU A 99 -12.48 8.70 2.67
C LEU A 99 -12.55 8.23 4.12
N LEU A 100 -13.55 7.44 4.51
CA LEU A 100 -13.61 6.87 5.86
C LEU A 100 -12.47 5.90 6.17
N GLU A 101 -11.88 5.28 5.15
CA GLU A 101 -10.73 4.37 5.26
C GLU A 101 -9.39 5.11 5.29
N CYS A 102 -9.39 6.40 4.96
CA CYS A 102 -8.20 7.24 4.93
C CYS A 102 -7.93 7.85 6.30
N ARG A 103 -6.65 8.01 6.66
CA ARG A 103 -6.23 8.72 7.89
C ARG A 103 -5.64 10.08 7.62
N GLU A 104 -5.17 10.32 6.41
CA GLU A 104 -4.56 11.58 5.99
C GLU A 104 -5.20 12.10 4.71
N LEU A 105 -5.44 13.41 4.68
CA LEU A 105 -6.01 14.10 3.54
C LEU A 105 -5.11 15.28 3.14
N LYS A 106 -4.76 15.35 1.86
CA LYS A 106 -4.05 16.47 1.25
C LYS A 106 -4.99 17.19 0.28
N VAL A 107 -5.14 18.50 0.42
CA VAL A 107 -5.98 19.34 -0.44
C VAL A 107 -5.15 20.49 -1.02
N ASP A 108 -4.96 20.48 -2.34
CA ASP A 108 -4.10 21.44 -3.04
C ASP A 108 -4.89 22.50 -3.82
N HIS A 109 -6.17 22.69 -3.47
CA HIS A 109 -7.05 23.66 -4.12
C HIS A 109 -7.82 24.49 -3.09
N ARG A 110 -8.37 25.63 -3.54
CA ARG A 110 -9.19 26.51 -2.69
C ARG A 110 -10.37 25.76 -2.06
N PRO A 111 -10.64 25.95 -0.76
CA PRO A 111 -11.82 25.35 -0.13
C PRO A 111 -13.10 25.73 -0.86
N THR A 112 -13.99 24.75 -1.07
CA THR A 112 -15.32 24.95 -1.62
C THR A 112 -16.38 24.44 -0.65
N VAL A 113 -17.62 24.92 -0.77
CA VAL A 113 -18.74 24.46 0.09
C VAL A 113 -18.91 22.93 0.01
N ALA A 114 -18.77 22.35 -1.18
CA ALA A 114 -18.84 20.90 -1.36
C ALA A 114 -17.72 20.16 -0.62
N LEU A 115 -16.50 20.70 -0.62
CA LEU A 115 -15.39 20.14 0.14
C LEU A 115 -15.63 20.26 1.65
N VAL A 116 -16.07 21.42 2.14
CA VAL A 116 -16.33 21.63 3.57
C VAL A 116 -17.36 20.63 4.07
N ARG A 117 -18.49 20.46 3.37
CA ARG A 117 -19.51 19.47 3.73
C ARG A 117 -18.97 18.04 3.73
N LEU A 118 -18.10 17.72 2.75
CA LEU A 118 -17.46 16.41 2.71
C LEU A 118 -16.59 16.21 3.95
N LEU A 119 -15.70 17.17 4.24
CA LEU A 119 -14.82 17.15 5.40
C LEU A 119 -15.59 17.02 6.70
N GLU A 120 -16.67 17.76 6.90
CA GLU A 120 -17.52 17.65 8.10
C GLU A 120 -18.05 16.23 8.29
N ALA A 121 -18.46 15.58 7.20
CA ALA A 121 -19.01 14.21 7.26
C ALA A 121 -17.96 13.15 7.57
N VAL A 122 -16.70 13.36 7.17
CA VAL A 122 -15.61 12.38 7.31
C VAL A 122 -14.55 12.77 8.35
N ALA A 123 -14.71 13.94 9.00
CA ALA A 123 -13.78 14.49 9.98
C ALA A 123 -13.37 13.48 11.07
N PRO A 124 -14.26 12.63 11.62
CA PRO A 124 -13.87 11.65 12.63
C PRO A 124 -12.84 10.60 12.15
N SER A 125 -12.72 10.39 10.83
CA SER A 125 -11.81 9.38 10.27
C SER A 125 -10.37 9.89 10.11
N PHE A 126 -10.18 11.20 9.96
CA PHE A 126 -8.88 11.80 9.66
C PHE A 126 -8.08 12.14 10.92
N ARG A 127 -6.80 11.76 10.94
CA ARG A 127 -5.82 12.22 11.93
C ARG A 127 -5.13 13.52 11.50
N ARG A 128 -4.95 13.71 10.19
CA ARG A 128 -4.27 14.89 9.63
C ARG A 128 -4.96 15.37 8.36
N VAL A 129 -5.14 16.69 8.28
CA VAL A 129 -5.59 17.38 7.07
C VAL A 129 -4.55 18.45 6.71
N ASP A 130 -4.00 18.37 5.52
CA ASP A 130 -3.04 19.33 4.97
C ASP A 130 -3.75 20.16 3.89
N LEU A 131 -3.93 21.45 4.15
CA LEU A 131 -4.60 22.39 3.26
C LEU A 131 -3.56 23.32 2.64
N ARG A 132 -3.24 23.10 1.37
CA ARG A 132 -2.23 23.88 0.62
C ARG A 132 -2.84 24.82 -0.42
N GLY A 133 -4.17 24.79 -0.57
CA GLY A 133 -4.90 25.69 -1.46
C GLY A 133 -4.93 27.13 -0.93
N TYR A 134 -4.25 28.05 -1.62
CA TYR A 134 -4.25 29.48 -1.29
C TYR A 134 -5.64 30.11 -1.44
N ALA A 135 -6.08 30.89 -0.44
CA ALA A 135 -7.34 31.65 -0.42
C ALA A 135 -7.46 32.72 -1.51
#